data_AF-A0A945V3C6-F1
#
_entry.id   AF-A0A945V3C6-F1
#
_cell.length_a   1.000
_cell.length_b   1.000
_cell.length_c   1.000
_cell.angle_alpha   90.00
_cell.angle_beta   90.00
_cell.angle_gamma   90.00
#
_symmetry.space_group_name_H-M   'P 1'
#
loop_
_entity.id
_entity.type
_entity.pdbx_description
1 polymer ?
#
loop_
_entity_poly.entity_id
_entity_poly.type
_entity_poly.pdbx_seq_one_letter_code
_entity_poly.pdbx_strand_id
1 'polypeptide(L)' 'MYSASERVALRYAEAIAGDLSSSSAGLFNDLAEYFTDEEVIDLGMRIQTFVGYGRLVRTLDLKIGSTCPIS' A
#
# COMPACT_ATOMS: atom_id res chain seq x y z
N MET A 1 -1.92 12.35 -14.22
CA MET A 1 -1.40 11.10 -14.82
C MET A 1 -0.20 10.69 -13.98
N TYR A 2 -0.12 9.44 -13.53
CA TYR A 2 0.98 8.97 -12.66
C TYR A 2 2.28 8.77 -13.45
N SER A 3 3.42 9.05 -12.83
CA SER A 3 4.77 8.77 -13.34
C SER A 3 5.04 7.27 -13.46
N ALA A 4 6.17 6.88 -14.05
CA ALA A 4 6.55 5.47 -14.12
C ALA A 4 6.77 4.86 -12.72
N SER A 5 7.53 5.55 -11.85
CA SER A 5 7.77 5.10 -10.48
C SER A 5 6.48 5.04 -9.64
N GLU A 6 5.58 6.00 -9.80
CA GLU A 6 4.28 6.00 -9.11
C GLU A 6 3.42 4.82 -9.55
N ARG A 7 3.42 4.46 -10.84
CA ARG A 7 2.68 3.27 -11.32
C ARG A 7 3.24 1.98 -10.75
N VAL A 8 4.56 1.85 -10.62
CA VAL A 8 5.19 0.69 -9.98
C VAL A 8 4.84 0.62 -8.49
N ALA A 9 4.88 1.76 -7.78
CA ALA A 9 4.48 1.84 -6.38
C ALA A 9 3.00 1.45 -6.16
N LEU A 10 2.10 1.85 -7.06
CA LEU A 10 0.69 1.45 -7.03
C LEU A 10 0.50 -0.06 -7.22
N ARG A 11 1.22 -0.67 -8.18
CA ARG A 11 1.21 -2.13 -8.36
C ARG A 11 1.73 -2.88 -7.14
N TYR A 12 2.76 -2.33 -6.48
CA TYR A 12 3.25 -2.88 -5.22
C TYR A 12 2.21 -2.79 -4.11
N ALA A 13 1.47 -1.68 -4.02
CA ALA A 13 0.36 -1.54 -3.09
C ALA A 13 -0.77 -2.54 -3.34
N GLU A 14 -1.14 -2.77 -4.60
CA GLU A 14 -2.13 -3.77 -4.99
C GLU A 14 -1.73 -5.19 -4.57
N ALA A 15 -0.46 -5.56 -4.78
CA ALA A 15 0.08 -6.86 -4.38
C ALA A 15 0.00 -7.08 -2.85
N ILE A 16 0.39 -6.09 -2.05
CA ILE A 16 0.29 -6.15 -0.58
C ILE A 16 -1.17 -6.18 -0.09
N ALA A 17 -2.04 -5.41 -0.74
CA ALA A 17 -3.43 -5.23 -0.30
C ALA A 17 -4.33 -6.45 -0.56
N GLY A 18 -4.11 -7.20 -1.64
CA GLY A 18 -5.11 -8.16 -2.13
C GLY A 18 -4.57 -9.54 -2.50
N ASP A 19 -3.43 -9.61 -3.18
CA ASP A 19 -2.92 -10.88 -3.70
C ASP A 19 -1.39 -10.94 -3.64
N LEU A 20 -0.88 -11.48 -2.54
CA LEU A 20 0.56 -11.65 -2.37
C LEU A 20 1.16 -12.60 -3.43
N SER A 21 0.36 -13.47 -4.07
CA SER A 21 0.83 -14.34 -5.15
C SER A 21 1.13 -13.59 -6.46
N SER A 22 0.59 -12.37 -6.60
CA SER A 22 0.93 -11.43 -7.68
C SER A 22 2.29 -10.75 -7.47
N SER A 23 2.92 -10.92 -6.30
CA SER A 23 4.27 -10.43 -5.98
C SER A 23 5.32 -11.25 -6.73
N SER A 24 5.42 -11.03 -8.03
CA SER A 24 6.39 -11.71 -8.90
C SER A 24 7.79 -11.11 -8.76
N ALA A 25 8.81 -11.89 -9.09
CA ALA A 25 10.18 -11.37 -9.22
C ALA A 25 10.27 -10.18 -10.21
N GLY A 26 9.40 -10.13 -11.23
CA GLY A 26 9.30 -9.00 -12.15
C GLY A 26 8.89 -7.69 -11.46
N LEU A 27 7.96 -7.74 -10.49
CA LEU A 27 7.57 -6.55 -9.74
C LEU A 27 8.74 -5.99 -8.90
N PHE A 28 9.53 -6.86 -8.28
CA PHE A 28 10.70 -6.42 -7.50
C PHE A 28 11.83 -5.88 -8.40
N ASN A 29 11.99 -6.42 -9.61
CA ASN A 29 12.90 -5.84 -10.60
C ASN A 29 12.43 -4.44 -11.03
N ASP A 30 11.12 -4.27 -11.29
CA ASP A 30 10.55 -2.96 -11.63
C ASP A 30 10.70 -1.96 -10.47
N LEU A 31 10.57 -2.42 -9.22
CA LEU A 31 10.79 -1.59 -8.03
C LEU A 31 12.26 -1.15 -7.94
N ALA A 32 13.20 -2.06 -8.17
CA ALA A 32 14.63 -1.77 -8.14
C ALA A 32 15.10 -0.79 -9.24
N GLU A 33 14.31 -0.60 -10.30
CA GLU A 33 14.57 0.44 -11.33
C GLU A 33 14.35 1.86 -10.77
N TYR A 34 13.43 2.04 -9.82
CA TYR A 34 12.98 3.36 -9.35
C TYR A 34 13.23 3.64 -7.87
N PHE A 35 13.48 2.60 -7.07
CA PHE A 35 13.58 2.68 -5.61
C PHE A 35 14.78 1.87 -5.13
N THR A 36 15.44 2.37 -4.09
CA THR A 36 16.42 1.61 -3.31
C THR A 36 15.72 0.57 -2.42
N ASP A 37 16.47 -0.43 -1.95
CA ASP A 37 15.93 -1.45 -1.02
C ASP A 37 15.31 -0.82 0.24
N GLU A 38 15.94 0.23 0.78
CA GLU A 38 15.42 0.97 1.95
C GLU A 38 14.10 1.66 1.64
N GLU A 39 13.97 2.28 0.45
CA GLU A 39 12.74 2.92 0.00
C GLU A 39 11.62 1.89 -0.26
N VAL A 40 11.95 0.70 -0.78
CA VAL A 40 10.97 -0.39 -0.97
C VAL A 40 10.42 -0.87 0.37
N ILE A 41 11.27 -0.98 1.39
CA ILE A 41 10.85 -1.33 2.76
C ILE A 41 9.96 -0.24 3.34
N ASP A 42 10.37 1.04 3.27
CA ASP A 42 9.61 2.17 3.80
C ASP A 42 8.24 2.32 3.09
N LEU A 43 8.23 2.16 1.76
CA LEU A 43 7.00 2.12 0.96
C LEU A 43 6.08 0.97 1.40
N GLY A 44 6.63 -0.23 1.58
CA GLY A 44 5.88 -1.40 2.05
C GLY A 44 5.27 -1.18 3.44
N MET A 45 6.03 -0.59 4.36
CA MET A 45 5.56 -0.27 5.72
C MET A 45 4.40 0.73 5.71
N ARG A 46 4.47 1.76 4.86
CA ARG A 46 3.38 2.74 4.68
C ARG A 46 2.13 2.08 4.13
N ILE A 47 2.26 1.30 3.05
CA ILE A 47 1.14 0.58 2.44
C ILE A 47 0.47 -0.34 3.46
N GLN A 48 1.25 -1.18 4.15
CA GLN A 48 0.74 -2.14 5.12
C GLN A 48 0.03 -1.46 6.30
N THR A 49 0.50 -0.30 6.73
CA THR A 49 -0.15 0.48 7.80
C THR A 49 -1.57 0.86 7.40
N PHE A 50 -1.77 1.42 6.22
CA PHE A 50 -3.11 1.85 5.75
C PHE A 50 -4.01 0.68 5.36
N VAL A 51 -3.46 -0.35 4.71
CA VAL A 51 -4.19 -1.58 4.40
C VAL A 51 -4.66 -2.27 5.68
N GLY A 52 -3.76 -2.42 6.66
CA GLY A 52 -4.09 -3.01 7.97
C GLY A 52 -5.12 -2.19 8.73
N TYR A 53 -4.99 -0.86 8.73
CA TYR A 53 -5.97 0.04 9.34
C TYR A 53 -7.36 -0.10 8.70
N GLY A 54 -7.45 -0.10 7.37
CA GLY A 54 -8.71 -0.30 6.64
C GLY A 54 -9.36 -1.66 6.95
N ARG A 55 -8.56 -2.73 7.04
CA ARG A 55 -9.03 -4.06 7.45
C ARG A 55 -9.59 -4.04 8.88
N LEU A 56 -8.89 -3.41 9.82
CA LEU A 56 -9.35 -3.30 11.21
C LEU A 56 -10.68 -2.55 11.33
N VAL A 57 -10.78 -1.38 10.68
CA VAL A 57 -12.03 -0.59 10.63
C VAL A 57 -13.19 -1.44 10.12
N ARG A 58 -12.98 -2.19 9.03
CA ARG A 58 -13.99 -3.06 8.45
C ARG A 58 -14.37 -4.22 9.37
N THR A 59 -13.39 -4.86 9.99
CA THR A 59 -13.63 -6.00 10.90
C THR A 59 -14.43 -5.59 12.14
N LEU A 60 -14.22 -4.37 12.63
CA LEU A 60 -14.89 -3.85 13.83
C LEU A 60 -16.17 -3.05 13.51
N ASP A 61 -16.58 -2.96 12.24
CA ASP A 61 -17.71 -2.14 11.76
C ASP A 61 -17.66 -0.69 12.29
N LEU A 62 -16.45 -0.11 12.33
CA LEU A 62 -16.27 1.24 12.84
C LEU A 62 -16.79 2.25 11.81
N LYS A 63 -17.77 3.06 12.22
CA LYS A 63 -18.30 4.14 11.39
C LYS A 63 -17.32 5.33 11.37
N ILE A 64 -16.60 5.46 10.27
CA ILE A 64 -15.72 6.62 10.03
C ILE A 64 -16.58 7.91 10.01
N GLY A 65 -16.15 8.94 10.73
CA GLY A 65 -16.81 10.25 10.77
C GLY A 65 -17.96 10.40 11.78
N SER A 66 -18.29 9.35 12.54
CA SER A 66 -19.32 9.44 13.59
C SER A 66 -18.81 9.95 14.93
N THR A 67 -17.49 9.94 15.14
CA THR A 67 -16.85 10.17 16.44
C THR A 67 -16.06 11.48 16.55
N CYS A 68 -16.09 12.34 15.53
CA CYS A 68 -15.43 13.64 15.60
C CYS A 68 -16.32 14.70 14.93
N PRO A 69 -17.17 15.43 15.69
CA PRO A 69 -17.73 16.66 15.18
C PRO A 69 -16.54 17.60 15.02
N ILE A 70 -16.12 17.82 13.77
CA ILE A 70 -15.20 18.90 13.41
C ILE A 70 -15.80 20.18 13.98
N SER A 71 -15.22 20.63 15.09
CA SER A 71 -15.49 21.88 15.80
C SER A 71 -15.04 23.07 14.97
#